data_AF-A0A7R9ZTS7-F1
#
_entry.id   AF-A0A7R9ZTS7-F1
#
_cell.length_a   1.000
_cell.length_b   1.000
_cell.length_c   1.000
_cell.angle_alpha   90.00
_cell.angle_beta   90.00
_cell.angle_gamma   90.00
#
_symmetry.space_group_name_H-M   'P 1'
#
loop_
_entity.id
_entity.type
_entity.pdbx_description
1 polymer ?
#
loop_
_entity_poly.entity_id
_entity_poly.type
_entity_poly.pdbx_seq_one_letter_code
_entity_poly.pdbx_strand_id
1 'polypeptide(L)'
;MGLHFEQEWYDQVIDACGLRMDLKIFHNGDQTLVGDRGVQCSGGQRARIGLARAVYRDADVLIVDDPLSAVDARVGKQIFHEALLGLGVKRGKCVLLATHQHQYVHDHRCVLLVGGCMKCIGSYSECVDAAGGKLKLHTAADDGSSIEEAIENESSSAESSKPDSTKSTFDESGIEVEIDEVKELKKESEGKNDAKERSNKGVVKLETYKNYVRAMGGWGVAAFILLTFCVTQGVALWTIITMGRWAELTPQEQGSWNILGLIMGQVGLAIFLATFRALLSFNMTIKASKNLHDEMAKAVLRAKISFFDTNPMGRIL
;
A
#
# COMPACT_ATOMS: atom_id res chain seq x y z
N MET A 1 18.54 6.80 -11.14
CA MET A 1 19.63 7.80 -10.96
C MET A 1 19.01 9.18 -11.06
N GLY A 2 19.35 10.08 -10.14
CA GLY A 2 18.90 11.48 -10.17
C GLY A 2 19.82 12.35 -11.05
N LEU A 3 19.32 13.51 -11.47
CA LEU A 3 20.12 14.59 -12.05
C LEU A 3 20.73 15.45 -10.94
N HIS A 4 21.64 16.35 -11.31
CA HIS A 4 22.09 17.41 -10.40
C HIS A 4 20.91 18.29 -10.00
N PHE A 5 20.93 18.73 -8.75
CA PHE A 5 19.90 19.58 -8.19
C PHE A 5 20.19 21.05 -8.53
N GLU A 6 19.37 21.59 -9.42
CA GLU A 6 19.32 23.01 -9.78
C GLU A 6 18.07 23.64 -9.16
N GLN A 7 18.25 24.56 -8.22
CA GLN A 7 17.17 25.15 -7.42
C GLN A 7 16.17 25.92 -8.29
N GLU A 8 16.64 26.81 -9.17
CA GLU A 8 15.77 27.65 -10.00
C GLU A 8 14.90 26.81 -10.95
N TRP A 9 15.51 25.80 -11.57
CA TRP A 9 14.79 24.89 -12.45
C TRP A 9 13.80 24.02 -11.68
N TYR A 10 14.20 23.56 -10.49
CA TYR A 10 13.32 22.78 -9.62
C TYR A 10 12.08 23.56 -9.23
N ASP A 11 12.24 24.81 -8.77
CA ASP A 11 11.13 25.66 -8.35
C ASP A 11 10.17 25.95 -9.53
N GLN A 12 10.70 26.23 -10.73
CA GLN A 12 9.86 26.42 -11.94
C GLN A 12 9.04 25.18 -12.28
N VAL A 13 9.63 23.98 -12.19
CA VAL A 13 8.92 22.73 -12.50
C VAL A 13 7.86 22.40 -11.45
N ILE A 14 8.16 22.62 -10.17
CA ILE A 14 7.20 22.42 -9.07
C ILE A 14 5.99 23.35 -9.22
N ASP A 15 6.23 24.59 -9.65
CA ASP A 15 5.20 25.60 -9.85
C ASP A 15 4.28 25.24 -11.01
N ALA A 16 4.89 24.98 -12.17
CA ALA A 16 4.16 24.64 -13.38
C ALA A 16 3.33 23.35 -13.23
N CYS A 17 3.78 22.41 -12.39
CA CYS A 17 3.06 21.17 -12.09
C CYS A 17 2.03 21.33 -10.94
N GLY A 18 1.90 22.52 -10.34
CA GLY A 18 0.96 22.78 -9.25
C GLY A 18 1.26 22.01 -7.96
N LEU A 19 2.52 21.65 -7.71
CA LEU A 19 2.92 20.81 -6.56
C LEU A 19 3.18 21.60 -5.27
N ARG A 20 3.26 22.95 -5.32
CA ARG A 20 3.52 23.79 -4.13
C ARG A 20 2.57 23.51 -2.97
N MET A 21 1.28 23.32 -3.27
CA MET A 21 0.27 23.07 -2.23
C MET A 21 0.42 21.68 -1.62
N ASP A 22 0.75 20.67 -2.43
CA ASP A 22 0.98 19.30 -1.94
C ASP A 22 2.21 19.23 -1.02
N LEU A 23 3.29 19.90 -1.41
CA LEU A 23 4.51 19.95 -0.59
C LEU A 23 4.26 20.64 0.76
N LYS A 24 3.43 21.68 0.83
CA LYS A 24 3.08 22.34 2.11
C LYS A 24 2.32 21.44 3.07
N ILE A 25 1.49 20.53 2.53
CA ILE A 25 0.71 19.55 3.29
C ILE A 25 1.62 18.44 3.84
N PHE A 26 2.68 18.10 3.12
CA PHE A 26 3.63 17.09 3.60
C PHE A 26 4.37 17.55 4.86
N HIS A 27 4.58 16.59 5.77
CA HIS A 27 5.20 16.84 7.08
C HIS A 27 6.61 17.44 6.96
N ASN A 28 7.44 16.87 6.09
CA ASN A 28 8.82 17.31 5.86
C ASN A 28 8.96 18.05 4.52
N GLY A 29 7.86 18.60 3.99
CA GLY A 29 7.87 19.23 2.67
C GLY A 29 8.34 18.28 1.58
N ASP A 30 9.29 18.75 0.78
CA ASP A 30 9.96 18.03 -0.31
C ASP A 30 10.89 16.89 0.16
N GLN A 31 11.33 16.90 1.41
CA GLN A 31 12.14 15.83 2.00
C GLN A 31 11.30 14.63 2.48
N THR A 32 9.98 14.68 2.30
CA THR A 32 9.08 13.61 2.71
C THR A 32 9.29 12.37 1.84
N LEU A 33 9.49 11.22 2.46
CA LEU A 33 9.56 9.95 1.74
C LEU A 33 8.17 9.66 1.13
N VAL A 34 8.13 9.41 -0.18
CA VAL A 34 6.90 9.07 -0.92
C VAL A 34 6.92 7.61 -1.35
N GLY A 35 5.77 6.94 -1.28
CA GLY A 35 5.57 5.56 -1.75
C GLY A 35 5.33 4.56 -0.62
N ASP A 36 5.54 3.27 -0.87
CA ASP A 36 5.09 2.19 0.03
C ASP A 36 5.66 2.25 1.45
N ARG A 37 6.83 2.89 1.63
CA ARG A 37 7.50 3.06 2.95
C ARG A 37 7.31 4.46 3.54
N GLY A 38 6.60 5.34 2.85
CA GLY A 38 6.43 6.74 3.20
C GLY A 38 4.99 7.20 3.04
N VAL A 39 4.77 8.49 2.79
CA VAL A 39 3.43 9.04 2.59
C VAL A 39 2.83 8.47 1.31
N GLN A 40 1.61 7.95 1.41
CA GLN A 40 0.82 7.55 0.25
C GLN A 40 0.25 8.80 -0.43
N CYS A 41 0.63 9.02 -1.68
CA CYS A 41 0.11 10.11 -2.51
C CYS A 41 -1.19 9.70 -3.21
N SER A 42 -2.10 10.66 -3.38
CA SER A 42 -3.30 10.47 -4.21
C SER A 42 -2.95 10.20 -5.68
N GLY A 43 -3.90 9.70 -6.46
CA GLY A 43 -3.71 9.45 -7.90
C GLY A 43 -3.22 10.70 -8.65
N GLY A 44 -3.86 11.85 -8.40
CA GLY A 44 -3.47 13.14 -9.00
C GLY A 44 -2.10 13.63 -8.53
N GLN A 45 -1.74 13.45 -7.25
CA GLN A 45 -0.40 13.78 -6.75
C GLN A 45 0.67 12.92 -7.43
N ARG A 46 0.42 11.61 -7.55
CA ARG A 46 1.33 10.68 -8.23
C ARG A 46 1.53 11.06 -9.71
N ALA A 47 0.45 11.42 -10.40
CA ALA A 47 0.50 11.87 -11.78
C ALA A 47 1.35 13.15 -11.91
N ARG A 48 1.12 14.15 -11.04
CA ARG A 48 1.88 15.42 -11.03
C ARG A 48 3.35 15.23 -10.69
N ILE A 49 3.69 14.41 -9.68
CA ILE A 49 5.08 14.06 -9.36
C ILE A 49 5.75 13.34 -10.54
N GLY A 50 5.02 12.43 -11.20
CA GLY A 50 5.49 11.73 -12.39
C GLY A 50 5.79 12.68 -13.56
N LEU A 51 4.89 13.65 -13.79
CA LEU A 51 5.05 14.68 -14.80
C LEU A 51 6.21 15.62 -14.48
N ALA A 52 6.30 16.12 -13.25
CA ALA A 52 7.40 16.96 -12.79
C ALA A 52 8.75 16.29 -13.00
N ARG A 53 8.84 14.98 -12.69
CA ARG A 53 10.05 14.19 -12.96
C ARG A 53 10.40 14.13 -14.45
N ALA A 54 9.40 14.00 -15.33
CA ALA A 54 9.61 13.95 -16.77
C ALA A 54 10.04 15.31 -17.34
N VAL A 55 9.44 16.40 -16.87
CA VAL A 55 9.79 17.78 -17.27
C VAL A 55 11.19 18.15 -16.75
N TYR A 56 11.49 17.85 -15.49
CA TYR A 56 12.79 18.16 -14.88
C TYR A 56 13.96 17.52 -15.61
N ARG A 57 13.75 16.33 -16.21
CA ARG A 57 14.77 15.62 -17.00
C ARG A 57 15.24 16.39 -18.23
N ASP A 58 14.46 17.36 -18.67
CA ASP A 58 14.76 18.25 -19.79
C ASP A 58 15.12 17.50 -21.10
N ALA A 59 14.39 16.42 -21.43
CA ALA A 59 14.57 15.68 -22.69
C ALA A 59 14.08 16.46 -23.93
N ASP A 60 14.58 16.11 -25.12
CA ASP A 60 14.13 16.69 -26.41
C ASP A 60 12.72 16.25 -26.81
N VAL A 61 12.34 15.04 -26.40
CA VAL A 61 11.03 14.43 -26.64
C VAL A 61 10.39 14.05 -25.31
N LEU A 62 9.22 14.62 -25.03
CA LEU A 62 8.41 14.36 -23.86
C LEU A 62 7.15 13.59 -24.28
N ILE A 63 7.06 12.34 -23.86
CA ILE A 63 5.88 11.49 -24.08
C ILE A 63 5.08 11.45 -22.79
N VAL A 64 3.81 11.85 -22.85
CA VAL A 64 2.94 11.91 -21.69
C VAL A 64 1.64 11.17 -21.98
N ASP A 65 1.39 10.13 -21.20
CA ASP A 65 0.22 9.27 -21.31
C ASP A 65 -0.82 9.66 -20.24
N ASP A 66 -1.86 10.36 -20.69
CA ASP A 66 -3.00 10.87 -19.92
C ASP A 66 -2.68 11.48 -18.53
N PRO A 67 -1.82 12.52 -18.47
CA PRO A 67 -1.40 13.15 -17.22
C PRO A 67 -2.51 13.92 -16.50
N LEU A 68 -3.61 14.23 -17.20
CA LEU A 68 -4.69 15.11 -16.73
C LEU A 68 -5.92 14.36 -16.21
N SER A 69 -5.96 13.02 -16.33
CA SER A 69 -7.11 12.20 -15.95
C SER A 69 -7.45 12.23 -14.46
N ALA A 70 -6.43 12.31 -13.60
CA ALA A 70 -6.56 12.20 -12.15
C ALA A 70 -6.46 13.54 -11.41
N VAL A 71 -6.47 14.67 -12.13
CA VAL A 71 -6.35 16.02 -11.57
C VAL A 71 -7.63 16.82 -11.82
N ASP A 72 -7.92 17.79 -10.95
CA ASP A 72 -9.06 18.68 -11.14
C ASP A 72 -8.86 19.60 -12.37
N ALA A 73 -9.96 20.12 -12.91
CA ALA A 73 -9.92 20.92 -14.14
C ALA A 73 -9.06 22.20 -14.02
N ARG A 74 -9.02 22.85 -12.85
CA ARG A 74 -8.23 24.07 -12.66
C ARG A 74 -6.73 23.76 -12.67
N VAL A 75 -6.31 22.76 -11.90
CA VAL A 75 -4.92 22.28 -11.91
C VAL A 75 -4.56 21.71 -13.28
N GLY A 76 -5.50 21.04 -13.95
CA GLY A 76 -5.31 20.54 -15.31
C GLY A 76 -5.02 21.65 -16.32
N LYS A 77 -5.77 22.76 -16.28
CA LYS A 77 -5.50 23.95 -17.11
C LYS A 77 -4.11 24.53 -16.81
N GLN A 78 -3.73 24.64 -15.54
CA GLN A 78 -2.40 25.12 -15.15
C GLN A 78 -1.28 24.22 -15.72
N ILE A 79 -1.37 22.91 -15.49
CA ILE A 79 -0.38 21.93 -15.99
C ILE A 79 -0.26 22.00 -17.51
N PHE A 80 -1.38 22.10 -18.21
CA PHE A 80 -1.38 22.16 -19.67
C PHE A 80 -0.66 23.42 -20.18
N HIS A 81 -1.02 24.61 -19.67
CA HIS A 81 -0.47 25.87 -20.17
C HIS A 81 0.94 26.17 -19.66
N GLU A 82 1.24 25.89 -18.38
CA GLU A 82 2.52 26.22 -17.77
C GLU A 82 3.55 25.10 -17.99
N ALA A 83 3.21 23.84 -17.74
CA ALA A 83 4.17 22.74 -17.84
C ALA A 83 4.34 22.25 -19.29
N LEU A 84 3.26 21.83 -19.96
CA LEU A 84 3.37 21.23 -21.30
C LEU A 84 3.68 22.28 -22.37
N LEU A 85 2.91 23.37 -22.43
CA LEU A 85 3.13 24.44 -23.40
C LEU A 85 4.29 25.35 -23.00
N GLY A 86 4.35 25.78 -21.74
CA GLY A 86 5.38 26.69 -21.24
C GLY A 86 6.78 26.06 -21.18
N LEU A 87 6.93 24.99 -20.42
CA LEU A 87 8.24 24.34 -20.23
C LEU A 87 8.62 23.34 -21.33
N GLY A 88 7.65 22.87 -22.12
CA GLY A 88 7.88 22.00 -23.28
C GLY A 88 7.93 22.78 -24.59
N VAL A 89 6.77 23.07 -25.16
CA VAL A 89 6.63 23.58 -26.54
C VAL A 89 7.34 24.92 -26.74
N LYS A 90 7.16 25.90 -25.84
CA LYS A 90 7.80 27.23 -25.97
C LYS A 90 9.33 27.17 -25.85
N ARG A 91 9.88 26.13 -25.23
CA ARG A 91 11.33 25.88 -25.16
C ARG A 91 11.86 25.09 -26.38
N GLY A 92 11.01 24.84 -27.38
CA GLY A 92 11.39 24.17 -28.62
C GLY A 92 11.40 22.63 -28.54
N LYS A 93 10.73 22.05 -27.53
CA LYS A 93 10.71 20.60 -27.31
C LYS A 93 9.54 19.94 -28.01
N CYS A 94 9.72 18.67 -28.38
CA CYS A 94 8.64 17.85 -28.92
C CYS A 94 7.82 17.26 -27.77
N VAL A 95 6.53 17.59 -27.70
CA VAL A 95 5.61 17.05 -26.68
C VAL A 95 4.56 16.19 -27.38
N LEU A 96 4.50 14.91 -27.02
CA LEU A 96 3.47 13.96 -27.46
C LEU A 96 2.55 13.67 -26.28
N LEU A 97 1.33 14.18 -26.35
CA LEU A 97 0.29 14.00 -25.34
C LEU A 97 -0.76 13.01 -25.85
N ALA A 98 -0.92 11.88 -25.16
CA ALA A 98 -2.10 11.03 -25.30
C ALA A 98 -3.12 11.48 -24.25
N THR A 99 -4.34 11.82 -24.66
CA THR A 99 -5.39 12.26 -23.74
C THR A 99 -6.78 11.93 -24.28
N HIS A 100 -7.71 11.67 -23.38
CA HIS A 100 -9.14 11.60 -23.68
C HIS A 100 -9.83 12.98 -23.63
N GLN A 101 -9.16 14.00 -23.08
CA GLN A 101 -9.72 15.33 -22.86
C GLN A 101 -9.53 16.22 -24.10
N HIS A 102 -10.53 16.22 -24.98
CA HIS A 102 -10.69 17.05 -26.17
C HIS A 102 -10.49 18.57 -25.97
N GLN A 103 -10.79 19.13 -24.81
CA GLN A 103 -10.69 20.58 -24.54
C GLN A 103 -9.30 21.19 -24.80
N TYR A 104 -8.25 20.36 -24.73
CA TYR A 104 -6.85 20.79 -24.89
C TYR A 104 -6.28 20.55 -26.29
N VAL A 105 -7.08 20.02 -27.21
CA VAL A 105 -6.60 19.42 -28.45
C VAL A 105 -6.78 20.36 -29.66
N HIS A 106 -7.63 21.39 -29.54
CA HIS A 106 -8.07 22.24 -30.64
C HIS A 106 -6.95 22.94 -31.41
N ASP A 107 -5.91 23.42 -30.71
CA ASP A 107 -4.87 24.27 -31.31
C ASP A 107 -3.66 23.50 -31.85
N HIS A 108 -3.72 22.16 -31.84
CA HIS A 108 -2.55 21.31 -32.10
C HIS A 108 -2.81 20.24 -33.15
N ARG A 109 -1.72 19.73 -33.73
CA ARG A 109 -1.77 18.62 -34.69
C ARG A 109 -2.12 17.33 -33.94
N CYS A 110 -3.15 16.66 -34.42
CA CYS A 110 -3.76 15.50 -33.79
C CYS A 110 -3.51 14.23 -34.60
N VAL A 111 -3.46 13.10 -33.91
CA VAL A 111 -3.43 11.77 -34.53
C VAL A 111 -4.58 10.95 -33.97
N LEU A 112 -5.51 10.56 -34.84
CA LEU A 112 -6.67 9.74 -34.47
C LEU A 112 -6.35 8.26 -34.69
N LEU A 113 -6.45 7.46 -33.63
CA LEU A 113 -6.30 6.00 -33.65
C LEU A 113 -7.66 5.35 -33.40
N VAL A 114 -8.09 4.45 -34.29
CA VAL A 114 -9.34 3.68 -34.15
C VAL A 114 -9.07 2.22 -34.45
N GLY A 115 -9.34 1.34 -33.46
CA GLY A 115 -9.14 -0.12 -33.62
C GLY A 115 -7.68 -0.51 -33.89
N GLY A 116 -6.73 0.19 -33.26
CA GLY A 116 -5.29 -0.04 -33.45
C GLY A 116 -4.73 0.49 -34.78
N CYS A 117 -5.56 1.08 -35.64
CA CYS A 117 -5.14 1.66 -36.92
C CYS A 117 -5.22 3.20 -36.86
N MET A 118 -4.23 3.87 -37.45
CA MET A 118 -4.25 5.31 -37.64
C MET A 118 -5.31 5.67 -38.70
N LYS A 119 -6.25 6.56 -38.34
CA LYS A 119 -7.33 7.01 -39.22
C LYS A 119 -7.10 8.39 -39.80
N CYS A 120 -6.53 9.29 -39.01
CA CYS A 120 -6.30 10.67 -39.43
C CYS A 120 -5.03 11.22 -38.76
N ILE A 121 -4.29 12.04 -39.49
CA ILE A 121 -3.26 12.94 -38.95
C ILE A 121 -3.59 14.32 -39.50
N GLY A 122 -3.85 15.30 -38.64
CA GLY A 122 -4.37 16.57 -39.11
C GLY A 122 -4.68 17.55 -37.99
N SER A 123 -5.51 18.53 -38.29
CA SER A 123 -6.13 19.38 -37.26
C SER A 123 -7.19 18.60 -36.48
N TYR A 124 -7.64 19.15 -35.35
CA TYR A 124 -8.73 18.53 -34.58
C TYR A 124 -10.02 18.41 -35.41
N SER A 125 -10.35 19.41 -36.23
CA SER A 125 -11.55 19.37 -37.09
C SER A 125 -11.48 18.23 -38.11
N GLU A 126 -10.33 18.02 -38.76
CA GLU A 126 -10.12 16.92 -39.70
C GLU A 126 -10.24 15.55 -39.01
N CYS A 127 -9.79 15.45 -37.76
CA CYS A 127 -9.94 14.24 -36.95
C CYS A 127 -11.39 13.98 -36.56
N VAL A 128 -12.16 15.03 -36.23
CA VAL A 128 -13.59 14.92 -35.91
C VAL A 128 -14.38 14.44 -37.12
N ASP A 129 -14.10 14.99 -38.31
CA ASP A 129 -14.73 14.56 -39.57
C ASP A 129 -14.41 13.10 -39.89
N ALA A 130 -13.15 12.70 -39.73
CA ALA A 130 -12.70 11.32 -39.94
C ALA A 130 -13.24 10.33 -38.89
N ALA A 131 -13.72 10.81 -37.74
CA ALA A 131 -14.26 9.98 -36.66
C ALA A 131 -15.70 9.49 -36.91
N GLY A 132 -16.39 10.02 -37.93
CA GLY A 132 -17.72 9.56 -38.34
C GLY A 132 -18.75 9.61 -37.22
N GLY A 133 -18.72 10.67 -36.38
CA GLY A 133 -19.67 10.89 -35.28
C GLY A 133 -19.29 10.30 -33.91
N LYS A 134 -18.12 9.64 -33.79
CA LYS A 134 -17.61 9.15 -32.48
C LYS A 134 -16.94 10.24 -31.62
N LEU A 135 -16.57 11.36 -32.24
CA LEU A 135 -16.02 12.53 -31.57
C LEU A 135 -17.00 13.70 -31.79
N LYS A 136 -17.41 14.37 -30.71
CA LYS A 136 -18.18 15.61 -30.79
C LYS A 136 -17.20 16.79 -30.77
N LEU A 137 -17.43 17.78 -31.63
CA LEU A 137 -16.69 19.03 -31.61
C LEU A 137 -17.14 19.82 -30.37
N HIS A 138 -16.32 19.90 -29.33
CA HIS A 138 -16.52 20.90 -28.29
C HIS A 138 -16.06 22.23 -28.88
N THR A 139 -16.98 23.15 -29.15
CA THR A 139 -16.61 24.51 -29.50
C THR A 139 -16.20 25.24 -28.23
N ALA A 140 -15.12 26.02 -28.27
CA ALA A 140 -14.65 26.90 -27.18
C ALA A 140 -15.71 27.93 -26.70
N ALA A 141 -16.89 27.97 -27.32
CA ALA A 141 -18.04 28.78 -26.92
C ALA A 141 -18.94 28.12 -25.84
N ASP A 142 -18.74 26.85 -25.51
CA ASP A 142 -19.59 26.13 -24.53
C ASP A 142 -19.05 26.21 -23.08
N ASP A 143 -17.86 26.80 -22.90
CA ASP A 143 -17.22 27.05 -21.60
C ASP A 143 -17.90 28.21 -20.83
N GLY A 144 -18.82 28.95 -21.46
CA GLY A 144 -19.62 30.00 -20.82
C GLY A 144 -20.97 29.51 -20.28
N SER A 145 -21.62 28.54 -20.95
CA SER A 145 -22.98 28.10 -20.63
C SER A 145 -23.05 26.87 -19.72
N SER A 146 -22.04 26.01 -19.75
CA SER A 146 -22.06 24.75 -18.99
C SER A 146 -21.59 24.87 -17.53
N ILE A 147 -21.01 26.02 -17.14
CA ILE A 147 -20.66 26.33 -15.75
C ILE A 147 -21.85 26.96 -15.01
N GLU A 148 -22.70 27.73 -15.68
CA GLU A 148 -23.90 28.32 -15.06
C GLU A 148 -25.02 27.28 -14.84
N GLU A 149 -25.21 26.33 -15.77
CA GLU A 149 -26.24 25.26 -15.61
C GLU A 149 -25.88 24.20 -14.55
N ALA A 150 -24.58 24.04 -14.21
CA ALA A 150 -24.15 23.13 -13.16
C ALA A 150 -24.30 23.73 -11.74
N ILE A 151 -24.35 25.06 -11.63
CA ILE A 151 -24.54 25.77 -10.36
C ILE A 151 -26.03 25.92 -10.03
N GLU A 152 -26.91 26.02 -11.04
CA GLU A 152 -28.36 26.14 -10.82
C GLU A 152 -29.07 24.82 -10.45
N ASN A 153 -28.57 23.66 -10.90
CA ASN A 153 -29.23 22.37 -10.66
C ASN A 153 -28.96 21.72 -9.29
N GLU A 154 -27.98 22.20 -8.50
CA GLU A 154 -27.79 21.76 -7.11
C GLU A 154 -28.53 22.62 -6.08
N SER A 155 -29.17 23.72 -6.50
CA SER A 155 -29.88 24.63 -5.59
C SER A 155 -31.41 24.56 -5.64
N SER A 156 -32.01 23.69 -6.47
CA SER A 156 -33.47 23.63 -6.66
C SER A 156 -34.19 22.55 -5.84
N SER A 157 -33.83 22.39 -4.56
CA SER A 157 -34.68 21.68 -3.59
C SER A 157 -34.69 22.36 -2.22
N ALA A 158 -35.21 23.58 -2.16
CA ALA A 158 -35.87 24.12 -0.96
C ALA A 158 -36.68 25.38 -1.35
N GLU A 159 -37.96 25.36 -1.02
CA GLU A 159 -38.90 26.46 -1.25
C GLU A 159 -38.62 27.70 -0.37
N SER A 160 -38.98 28.85 -0.94
CA SER A 160 -39.53 30.06 -0.29
C SER A 160 -38.59 31.07 0.38
N SER A 161 -38.32 32.19 -0.29
CA SER A 161 -39.02 33.48 -0.06
C SER A 161 -38.33 34.65 -0.81
N LYS A 162 -39.15 35.62 -1.22
CA LYS A 162 -38.88 36.76 -2.12
C LYS A 162 -38.50 38.04 -1.31
N PRO A 163 -38.13 39.17 -1.93
CA PRO A 163 -36.75 39.66 -2.10
C PRO A 163 -36.47 40.96 -1.30
N ASP A 164 -35.22 41.38 -1.17
CA ASP A 164 -34.96 42.82 -1.12
C ASP A 164 -33.62 43.22 -1.73
N SER A 165 -33.69 44.37 -2.39
CA SER A 165 -32.70 45.06 -3.19
C SER A 165 -31.65 45.78 -2.36
N THR A 166 -30.38 45.70 -2.72
CA THR A 166 -29.45 46.86 -2.64
C THR A 166 -28.17 46.63 -3.45
N LYS A 167 -27.84 47.63 -4.27
CA LYS A 167 -26.51 47.84 -4.88
C LYS A 167 -25.48 48.12 -3.79
N SER A 168 -24.30 47.51 -3.86
CA SER A 168 -23.03 48.19 -3.54
C SER A 168 -21.81 47.37 -3.95
N THR A 169 -20.90 48.07 -4.61
CA THR A 169 -19.46 47.86 -4.84
C THR A 169 -18.69 47.51 -3.53
N PHE A 170 -17.38 47.18 -3.66
CA PHE A 170 -16.34 46.85 -2.65
C PHE A 170 -16.06 45.34 -2.51
N ASP A 171 -14.83 44.81 -2.35
CA ASP A 171 -13.46 45.32 -2.39
C ASP A 171 -12.51 44.11 -2.41
N GLU A 172 -11.25 44.31 -2.83
CA GLU A 172 -10.14 43.38 -2.56
C GLU A 172 -9.87 43.30 -1.05
N SER A 173 -10.26 42.22 -0.39
CA SER A 173 -9.55 41.64 0.78
C SER A 173 -10.33 40.47 1.38
N GLY A 174 -9.61 39.40 1.73
CA GLY A 174 -10.09 38.40 2.69
C GLY A 174 -10.29 36.98 2.15
N ILE A 175 -9.21 36.20 2.02
CA ILE A 175 -9.24 34.75 2.26
C ILE A 175 -8.06 34.43 3.18
N GLU A 176 -8.18 34.84 4.44
CA GLU A 176 -7.50 34.16 5.54
C GLU A 176 -8.44 33.05 6.02
N VAL A 177 -8.31 31.87 5.43
CA VAL A 177 -8.93 30.65 5.96
C VAL A 177 -7.81 29.79 6.57
N GLU A 178 -7.80 29.80 7.89
CA GLU A 178 -7.32 28.77 8.84
C GLU A 178 -6.02 28.02 8.50
N ILE A 179 -4.89 28.72 8.71
CA ILE A 179 -3.55 28.11 8.81
C ILE A 179 -3.38 27.39 10.17
N ASP A 180 -4.20 27.69 11.17
CA ASP A 180 -4.01 27.18 12.53
C ASP A 180 -4.54 25.74 12.75
N GLU A 181 -5.58 25.29 12.03
CA GLU A 181 -5.97 23.86 12.06
C GLU A 181 -4.89 22.96 11.45
N VAL A 182 -4.19 23.44 10.40
CA VAL A 182 -3.09 22.71 9.76
C VAL A 182 -1.86 22.64 10.68
N LYS A 183 -1.65 23.62 11.57
CA LYS A 183 -0.55 23.61 12.55
C LYS A 183 -0.82 22.66 13.72
N GLU A 184 -2.07 22.54 14.18
CA GLU A 184 -2.41 21.59 15.24
C GLU A 184 -2.25 20.13 14.77
N LEU A 185 -2.66 19.83 13.54
CA LEU A 185 -2.41 18.52 12.91
C LEU A 185 -0.91 18.20 12.75
N LYS A 186 -0.07 19.22 12.53
CA LYS A 186 1.39 19.06 12.44
C LYS A 186 2.02 18.68 13.80
N LYS A 187 1.53 19.22 14.91
CA LYS A 187 2.09 18.95 16.25
C LYS A 187 1.82 17.54 16.78
N GLU A 188 0.70 16.91 16.44
CA GLU A 188 0.42 15.53 16.88
C GLU A 188 1.16 14.45 16.05
N SER A 189 1.64 14.79 14.86
CA SER A 189 2.24 13.84 13.91
C SER A 189 3.79 13.84 13.90
N GLU A 190 4.43 14.81 14.57
CA GLU A 190 5.90 15.03 14.62
C GLU A 190 6.75 13.83 15.10
N GLY A 191 6.17 12.69 15.46
CA GLY A 191 6.91 11.55 16.05
C GLY A 191 6.69 10.15 15.46
N LYS A 192 5.89 9.92 14.41
CA LYS A 192 5.38 8.54 14.15
C LYS A 192 5.70 7.82 12.84
N ASN A 193 6.11 8.49 11.77
CA ASN A 193 6.27 7.78 10.48
C ASN A 193 7.64 7.13 10.26
N ASP A 194 8.63 7.41 11.12
CA ASP A 194 9.97 6.80 11.07
C ASP A 194 10.13 5.63 12.05
N ALA A 195 9.09 4.81 12.23
CA ALA A 195 9.21 3.55 12.96
C ALA A 195 9.99 2.53 12.09
N LYS A 196 11.32 2.67 12.00
CA LYS A 196 12.20 1.57 11.60
C LYS A 196 11.94 0.40 12.55
N GLU A 197 11.71 -0.79 12.00
CA GLU A 197 11.49 -2.00 12.78
C GLU A 197 12.66 -2.19 13.74
N ARG A 198 12.40 -1.98 15.03
CA ARG A 198 13.40 -2.17 16.08
C ARG A 198 13.41 -3.65 16.41
N SER A 199 14.35 -4.37 15.82
CA SER A 199 14.66 -5.74 16.27
C SER A 199 15.12 -5.67 17.72
N ASN A 200 14.33 -6.23 18.63
CA ASN A 200 14.75 -6.41 20.02
C ASN A 200 15.89 -7.43 20.03
N LYS A 201 17.12 -6.97 20.21
CA LYS A 201 18.29 -7.84 20.43
C LYS A 201 18.33 -8.23 21.90
N GLY A 202 18.22 -9.52 22.21
CA GLY A 202 18.27 -10.02 23.59
C GLY A 202 17.69 -11.43 23.74
N VAL A 203 17.67 -11.91 24.98
CA VAL A 203 17.06 -13.20 25.36
C VAL A 203 15.53 -13.09 25.27
N VAL A 204 14.88 -14.11 24.73
CA VAL A 204 13.41 -14.18 24.61
C VAL A 204 12.80 -14.14 26.01
N LYS A 205 11.83 -13.23 26.22
CA LYS A 205 11.12 -13.11 27.50
C LYS A 205 10.33 -14.40 27.79
N LEU A 206 10.32 -14.84 29.05
CA LEU A 206 9.55 -16.01 29.49
C LEU A 206 8.04 -15.87 29.19
N GLU A 207 7.57 -14.63 29.11
CA GLU A 207 6.21 -14.28 28.72
C GLU A 207 5.84 -14.78 27.31
N THR A 208 6.78 -14.78 26.37
CA THR A 208 6.56 -15.30 25.00
C THR A 208 6.28 -16.81 25.05
N TYR A 209 7.02 -17.56 25.87
CA TYR A 209 6.78 -18.99 26.06
C TYR A 209 5.42 -19.25 26.74
N LYS A 210 5.04 -18.42 27.72
CA LYS A 210 3.73 -18.50 28.38
C LYS A 210 2.58 -18.29 27.41
N ASN A 211 2.71 -17.33 26.49
CA ASN A 211 1.70 -17.06 25.46
C ASN A 211 1.59 -18.22 24.47
N TYR A 212 2.71 -18.84 24.09
CA TYR A 212 2.70 -20.04 23.25
C TYR A 212 2.01 -21.23 23.94
N VAL A 213 2.30 -21.48 25.22
CA VAL A 213 1.62 -22.53 26.01
C VAL A 213 0.12 -22.25 26.12
N ARG A 214 -0.28 -20.98 26.26
CA ARG A 214 -1.69 -20.59 26.25
C ARG A 214 -2.35 -20.92 24.91
N ALA A 215 -1.70 -20.59 23.78
CA ALA A 215 -2.21 -20.91 22.44
C ALA A 215 -2.33 -22.42 22.19
N MET A 216 -1.46 -23.24 22.79
CA MET A 216 -1.48 -24.71 22.67
C MET A 216 -2.67 -25.36 23.41
N GLY A 217 -3.34 -24.65 24.32
CA GLY A 217 -4.42 -25.18 25.15
C GLY A 217 -4.19 -25.05 26.65
N GLY A 218 -3.17 -24.29 27.07
CA GLY A 218 -2.90 -23.94 28.46
C GLY A 218 -1.94 -24.89 29.18
N TRP A 219 -1.72 -24.61 30.47
CA TRP A 219 -0.73 -25.30 31.29
C TRP A 219 -1.01 -26.80 31.49
N GLY A 220 -2.29 -27.21 31.54
CA GLY A 220 -2.65 -28.63 31.66
C GLY A 220 -2.19 -29.46 30.47
N VAL A 221 -2.31 -28.92 29.26
CA VAL A 221 -1.81 -29.55 28.03
C VAL A 221 -0.29 -29.64 28.03
N ALA A 222 0.40 -28.56 28.42
CA ALA A 222 1.85 -28.57 28.48
C ALA A 222 2.38 -29.58 29.51
N ALA A 223 1.73 -29.67 30.68
CA ALA A 223 2.04 -30.68 31.69
C ALA A 223 1.80 -32.11 31.16
N PHE A 224 0.73 -32.33 30.40
CA PHE A 224 0.46 -33.63 29.78
C PHE A 224 1.52 -34.00 28.73
N ILE A 225 1.95 -33.07 27.88
CA ILE A 225 3.05 -33.31 26.93
C ILE A 225 4.34 -33.67 27.68
N LEU A 226 4.67 -32.92 28.72
CA LEU A 226 5.84 -33.18 29.55
C LEU A 226 5.77 -34.55 30.22
N LEU A 227 4.60 -34.94 30.72
CA LEU A 227 4.37 -36.27 31.28
C LEU A 227 4.60 -37.37 30.24
N THR A 228 4.03 -37.25 29.04
CA THR A 228 4.26 -38.24 27.95
C THR A 228 5.72 -38.32 27.54
N PHE A 229 6.46 -37.21 27.62
CA PHE A 229 7.90 -37.18 27.39
C PHE A 229 8.64 -37.95 28.48
N CYS A 230 8.37 -37.67 29.75
CA CYS A 230 8.99 -38.38 30.88
C CYS A 230 8.71 -39.90 30.83
N VAL A 231 7.47 -40.31 30.52
CA VAL A 231 7.11 -41.73 30.39
C VAL A 231 7.87 -42.39 29.24
N THR A 232 7.94 -41.74 28.08
CA THR A 232 8.67 -42.29 26.93
C THR A 232 10.16 -42.45 27.23
N GLN A 233 10.78 -41.46 27.90
CA GLN A 233 12.17 -41.56 28.32
C GLN A 233 12.40 -42.65 29.38
N GLY A 234 11.46 -42.79 30.33
CA GLY A 234 11.51 -43.85 31.33
C GLY A 234 11.49 -45.24 30.72
N VAL A 235 10.58 -45.49 29.76
CA VAL A 235 10.49 -46.78 29.03
C VAL A 235 11.73 -47.02 28.18
N ALA A 236 12.28 -45.97 27.54
CA ALA A 236 13.51 -46.10 26.76
C ALA A 236 14.71 -46.50 27.65
N LEU A 237 14.91 -45.84 28.79
CA LEU A 237 15.97 -46.20 29.74
C LEU A 237 15.77 -47.60 30.32
N TRP A 238 14.53 -47.97 30.64
CA TRP A 238 14.19 -49.32 31.09
C TRP A 238 14.56 -50.38 30.07
N THR A 239 14.29 -50.12 28.78
CA THR A 239 14.63 -51.02 27.67
C THR A 239 16.15 -51.16 27.54
N ILE A 240 16.90 -50.06 27.64
CA ILE A 240 18.37 -50.08 27.58
C ILE A 240 18.97 -50.88 28.74
N ILE A 241 18.49 -50.68 29.97
CA ILE A 241 18.98 -51.42 31.15
C ILE A 241 18.69 -52.92 31.01
N THR A 242 17.48 -53.27 30.54
CA THR A 242 17.10 -54.68 30.34
C THR A 242 17.96 -55.33 29.25
N MET A 243 18.26 -54.60 28.17
CA MET A 243 19.17 -55.05 27.12
C MET A 243 20.60 -55.25 27.65
N GLY A 244 21.08 -54.33 28.50
CA GLY A 244 22.38 -54.46 29.16
C GLY A 244 22.48 -55.71 30.03
N ARG A 245 21.46 -55.97 30.87
CA ARG A 245 21.39 -57.19 31.69
C ARG A 245 21.31 -58.46 30.84
N TRP A 246 20.59 -58.41 29.73
CA TRP A 246 20.51 -59.54 28.79
C TRP A 246 21.86 -59.86 28.14
N ALA A 247 22.69 -58.85 27.85
CA ALA A 247 24.01 -59.04 27.26
C ALA A 247 25.02 -59.71 28.21
N GLU A 248 24.78 -59.69 29.52
CA GLU A 248 25.62 -60.32 30.54
C GLU A 248 25.24 -61.79 30.83
N LEU A 249 24.12 -62.28 30.28
CA LEU A 249 23.64 -63.67 30.49
C LEU A 249 24.45 -64.69 29.69
N THR A 250 24.41 -65.95 30.13
CA THR A 250 25.10 -67.04 29.43
C THR A 250 24.44 -67.34 28.07
N PRO A 251 25.19 -67.80 27.04
CA PRO A 251 24.65 -68.02 25.68
C PRO A 251 23.47 -69.00 25.60
N GLN A 252 23.34 -69.91 26.58
CA GLN A 252 22.26 -70.89 26.66
C GLN A 252 20.94 -70.27 27.17
N GLU A 253 21.03 -69.31 28.10
CA GLU A 253 19.86 -68.60 28.65
C GLU A 253 19.41 -67.43 27.77
N GLN A 254 20.36 -66.85 27.01
CA GLN A 254 20.12 -65.75 26.07
C GLN A 254 19.10 -66.11 24.99
N GLY A 255 19.06 -67.39 24.57
CA GLY A 255 18.13 -67.93 23.58
C GLY A 255 16.75 -68.34 24.13
N SER A 256 16.48 -68.12 25.42
CA SER A 256 15.18 -68.43 26.00
C SER A 256 14.08 -67.55 25.39
N TRP A 257 13.07 -68.19 24.80
CA TRP A 257 11.91 -67.53 24.18
C TRP A 257 11.21 -66.54 25.12
N ASN A 258 11.22 -66.79 26.42
CA ASN A 258 10.58 -65.92 27.42
C ASN A 258 11.30 -64.57 27.56
N ILE A 259 12.64 -64.57 27.55
CA ILE A 259 13.45 -63.35 27.71
C ILE A 259 13.45 -62.55 26.41
N LEU A 260 13.58 -63.25 25.27
CA LEU A 260 13.51 -62.62 23.95
C LEU A 260 12.14 -61.98 23.70
N GLY A 261 11.04 -62.65 24.06
CA GLY A 261 9.69 -62.12 23.94
C GLY A 261 9.48 -60.86 24.78
N LEU A 262 10.04 -60.82 25.99
CA LEU A 262 9.96 -59.66 26.89
C LEU A 262 10.72 -58.44 26.33
N ILE A 263 11.93 -58.64 25.78
CA ILE A 263 12.72 -57.56 25.16
C ILE A 263 12.03 -57.04 23.90
N MET A 264 11.56 -57.93 23.03
CA MET A 264 10.84 -57.53 21.81
C MET A 264 9.55 -56.77 22.14
N GLY A 265 8.84 -57.17 23.19
CA GLY A 265 7.66 -56.46 23.70
C GLY A 265 7.99 -55.06 24.22
N GLN A 266 9.09 -54.91 24.98
CA GLN A 266 9.54 -53.61 25.49
C GLN A 266 9.98 -52.66 24.36
N VAL A 267 10.73 -53.16 23.37
CA VAL A 267 11.13 -52.38 22.19
C VAL A 267 9.90 -51.94 21.39
N GLY A 268 8.94 -52.85 21.17
CA GLY A 268 7.68 -52.54 20.50
C GLY A 268 6.89 -51.45 21.25
N LEU A 269 6.78 -51.56 22.57
CA LEU A 269 6.13 -50.55 23.41
C LEU A 269 6.85 -49.19 23.35
N ALA A 270 8.19 -49.18 23.36
CA ALA A 270 8.98 -47.95 23.26
C ALA A 270 8.74 -47.24 21.92
N ILE A 271 8.76 -47.98 20.80
CA ILE A 271 8.48 -47.44 19.46
C ILE A 271 7.05 -46.91 19.38
N PHE A 272 6.07 -47.65 19.91
CA PHE A 272 4.68 -47.23 19.94
C PHE A 272 4.49 -45.93 20.72
N LEU A 273 5.02 -45.84 21.94
CA LEU A 273 4.93 -44.64 22.78
C LEU A 273 5.66 -43.45 22.16
N ALA A 274 6.83 -43.67 21.54
CA ALA A 274 7.57 -42.62 20.85
C ALA A 274 6.77 -42.06 19.66
N THR A 275 6.14 -42.93 18.88
CA THR A 275 5.29 -42.55 17.74
C THR A 275 4.03 -41.83 18.21
N PHE A 276 3.36 -42.36 19.24
CA PHE A 276 2.18 -41.75 19.85
C PHE A 276 2.49 -40.34 20.38
N ARG A 277 3.60 -40.17 21.13
CA ARG A 277 4.08 -38.88 21.59
C ARG A 277 4.32 -37.92 20.43
N ALA A 278 4.96 -38.39 19.35
CA ALA A 278 5.24 -37.55 18.18
C ALA A 278 3.95 -37.04 17.51
N LEU A 279 2.97 -37.91 17.29
CA LEU A 279 1.66 -37.53 16.73
C LEU A 279 0.92 -36.55 17.64
N LEU A 280 0.97 -36.76 18.95
CA LEU A 280 0.36 -35.86 19.92
C LEU A 280 1.01 -34.48 19.90
N SER A 281 2.35 -34.40 19.97
CA SER A 281 3.07 -33.13 19.90
C SER A 281 2.84 -32.39 18.57
N PHE A 282 2.77 -33.12 17.46
CA PHE A 282 2.48 -32.54 16.14
C PHE A 282 1.08 -31.91 16.09
N ASN A 283 0.05 -32.63 16.52
CA ASN A 283 -1.32 -32.13 16.55
C ASN A 283 -1.47 -30.90 17.45
N MET A 284 -0.83 -30.89 18.61
CA MET A 284 -0.87 -29.74 19.52
C MET A 284 -0.11 -28.53 18.96
N THR A 285 0.98 -28.74 18.22
CA THR A 285 1.73 -27.68 17.54
C THR A 285 0.90 -27.06 16.42
N ILE A 286 0.22 -27.88 15.60
CA ILE A 286 -0.71 -27.38 14.57
C ILE A 286 -1.84 -26.57 15.22
N LYS A 287 -2.40 -27.06 16.33
CA LYS A 287 -3.46 -26.34 17.06
C LYS A 287 -2.96 -24.98 17.56
N ALA A 288 -1.76 -24.92 18.14
CA ALA A 288 -1.14 -23.67 18.57
C ALA A 288 -0.92 -22.71 17.39
N SER A 289 -0.42 -23.21 16.25
CA SER A 289 -0.21 -22.42 15.03
C SER A 289 -1.52 -21.83 14.50
N LYS A 290 -2.60 -22.61 14.45
CA LYS A 290 -3.91 -22.13 14.00
C LYS A 290 -4.46 -21.05 14.93
N ASN A 291 -4.41 -21.29 16.24
CA ASN A 291 -4.90 -20.32 17.22
C ASN A 291 -4.13 -18.99 17.15
N LEU A 292 -2.80 -19.05 17.05
CA LEU A 292 -1.96 -17.86 16.95
C LEU A 292 -2.24 -17.09 15.64
N HIS A 293 -2.39 -17.81 14.53
CA HIS A 293 -2.72 -17.21 13.25
C HIS A 293 -4.12 -16.57 13.24
N ASP A 294 -5.12 -17.25 13.80
CA ASP A 294 -6.49 -16.74 13.90
C ASP A 294 -6.58 -15.51 14.80
N GLU A 295 -5.85 -15.49 15.93
CA GLU A 295 -5.77 -14.31 16.80
C GLU A 295 -5.09 -13.13 16.10
N MET A 296 -3.97 -13.37 15.40
CA MET A 296 -3.28 -12.35 14.62
C MET A 296 -4.17 -11.80 13.50
N ALA A 297 -4.81 -12.68 12.73
CA ALA A 297 -5.72 -12.28 11.65
C ALA A 297 -6.91 -11.47 12.18
N LYS A 298 -7.53 -11.90 13.28
CA LYS A 298 -8.61 -11.14 13.94
C LYS A 298 -8.13 -9.77 14.44
N ALA A 299 -6.91 -9.69 14.98
CA ALA A 299 -6.35 -8.44 15.45
C ALA A 299 -6.10 -7.45 14.30
N VAL A 300 -5.53 -7.93 13.19
CA VAL A 300 -5.29 -7.13 11.97
C VAL A 300 -6.62 -6.66 11.37
N LEU A 301 -7.59 -7.56 11.21
CA LEU A 301 -8.91 -7.22 10.65
C LEU A 301 -9.72 -6.23 11.51
N ARG A 302 -9.45 -6.17 12.82
CA ARG A 302 -10.09 -5.22 13.75
C ARG A 302 -9.26 -3.95 13.96
N ALA A 303 -8.09 -3.84 13.34
CA ALA A 303 -7.27 -2.64 13.44
C ALA A 303 -7.97 -1.46 12.74
N LYS A 304 -7.74 -0.25 13.25
CA LYS A 304 -8.23 0.97 12.62
C LYS A 304 -7.50 1.21 11.29
N ILE A 305 -8.14 1.89 10.35
CA ILE A 305 -7.54 2.25 9.05
C ILE A 305 -6.19 2.98 9.23
N SER A 306 -6.08 3.84 10.25
CA SER A 306 -4.81 4.53 10.58
C SER A 306 -3.63 3.60 10.88
N PHE A 307 -3.87 2.37 11.35
CA PHE A 307 -2.82 1.36 11.53
C PHE A 307 -2.21 0.96 10.18
N PHE A 308 -3.04 0.81 9.14
CA PHE A 308 -2.61 0.44 7.79
C PHE A 308 -1.93 1.60 7.06
N ASP A 309 -2.32 2.84 7.35
CA ASP A 309 -1.66 4.02 6.77
C ASP A 309 -0.25 4.24 7.36
N THR A 310 -0.06 3.91 8.64
CA THR A 310 1.22 4.08 9.33
C THR A 310 2.18 2.91 9.10
N ASN A 311 1.65 1.70 8.87
CA ASN A 311 2.46 0.49 8.72
C ASN A 311 2.45 0.03 7.25
N PRO A 312 3.61 0.02 6.57
CA PRO A 312 3.68 -0.39 5.18
C PRO A 312 3.22 -1.83 4.99
N MET A 313 2.52 -2.12 3.89
CA MET A 313 1.92 -3.45 3.62
C MET A 313 2.94 -4.58 3.72
N GLY A 314 4.19 -4.36 3.26
CA GLY A 314 5.26 -5.35 3.33
C GLY A 314 5.75 -5.70 4.74
N ARG A 315 5.28 -5.00 5.80
CA ARG A 315 5.51 -5.39 7.20
C ARG A 315 4.36 -6.21 7.79
N ILE A 316 3.16 -6.09 7.21
CA ILE A 316 1.96 -6.79 7.68
C ILE A 316 1.86 -8.18 7.02
N LEU A 317 2.24 -8.25 5.74
CA LEU A 317 2.43 -9.49 4.96
C LEU A 317 3.63 -10.30 5.48
#